data_AF-S3IZM6-F1
#
_entry.id   AF-S3IZM6-F1
#
_cell.length_a   1.000
_cell.length_b   1.000
_cell.length_c   1.000
_cell.angle_alpha   90.00
_cell.angle_beta   90.00
_cell.angle_gamma   90.00
#
_symmetry.space_group_name_H-M   'P 1'
#
loop_
_entity.id
_entity.type
_entity.pdbx_description
1 polymer ?
#
loop_
_entity_poly.entity_id
_entity_poly.type
_entity_poly.pdbx_seq_one_letter_code
_entity_poly.pdbx_strand_id
1 'polypeptide(L)'
;MATIWDVLGIAPTTDESEIRRAYARELKQRRPDKDPQGFQALREAFDSAKRYASSPEPVWIDAGESILLDELPAAPDDVYQQIDVQAEPPEEAWSRNELWDKAQALASQLVRDEITGFGELNHYLDQDIPDALEARQAFSLMLAEALSEQPWLYRSLLNNISAMMDWQLDSYRSSHLPDWTLHALEVQIANTERENYWLILERQYSEGWLNRLKWRLLTQKGTPLPWWARLMPDFVQQLRNQVSELRQQFPLLQERLNPVLLEAIYKPGLALSRGALIAVLFWGYTAYVAGYQSSHQAVQSIIMLAIVAAYIWVYPELERRCEPGGKAYRIQHSAVWLVSLGLLVVALYRAWHGVTYWPGKEAEAETGRAFVMMFFIAVPVCWILWLKRREWRMLPISIVVTVIMFPILFIRQLPMLANLLGFLLLAMLYGIGIPAVYFVK
;
A
#
# COMPACT_ATOMS: atom_id res chain seq x y z
N MET A 1 1.65 12.09 49.82
CA MET A 1 1.88 11.12 48.73
C MET A 1 0.68 10.19 48.72
N ALA A 2 -0.01 10.04 47.59
CA ALA A 2 -1.14 9.12 47.50
C ALA A 2 -0.59 7.68 47.43
N THR A 3 -1.11 6.78 48.26
CA THR A 3 -0.69 5.38 48.24
C THR A 3 -1.34 4.65 47.07
N ILE A 4 -0.79 3.50 46.64
CA ILE A 4 -1.35 2.69 45.54
C ILE A 4 -2.82 2.28 45.81
N TRP A 5 -3.18 2.18 47.09
CA TRP A 5 -4.50 1.82 47.58
C TRP A 5 -5.50 2.99 47.51
N ASP A 6 -5.02 4.22 47.74
CA ASP A 6 -5.83 5.44 47.58
C ASP A 6 -6.22 5.67 46.12
N VAL A 7 -5.34 5.30 45.18
CA VAL A 7 -5.60 5.42 43.73
C VAL A 7 -6.61 4.37 43.25
N LEU A 8 -6.62 3.17 43.85
CA LEU A 8 -7.60 2.11 43.56
C LEU A 8 -8.90 2.24 44.37
N GLY A 9 -8.90 3.06 45.43
CA GLY A 9 -10.06 3.29 46.31
C GLY A 9 -10.44 2.04 47.12
N ILE A 10 -9.45 1.26 47.56
CA ILE A 10 -9.62 0.04 48.37
C ILE A 10 -8.60 0.02 49.51
N ALA A 11 -8.83 -0.80 50.53
CA ALA A 11 -7.83 -1.04 51.57
C ALA A 11 -6.69 -1.95 51.05
N PRO A 12 -5.49 -1.92 51.66
CA PRO A 12 -4.41 -2.85 51.33
C PRO A 12 -4.87 -4.30 51.44
N THR A 13 -4.73 -5.05 50.35
CA THR A 13 -5.21 -6.44 50.25
C THR A 13 -4.29 -7.27 49.38
N THR A 14 -4.22 -8.58 49.64
CA THR A 14 -3.52 -9.56 48.79
C THR A 14 -4.50 -10.33 47.89
N ASP A 15 -5.81 -10.04 47.96
CA ASP A 15 -6.82 -10.64 47.09
C ASP A 15 -6.81 -10.00 45.69
N GLU A 16 -6.23 -10.71 44.72
CA GLU A 16 -6.16 -10.26 43.32
C GLU A 16 -7.55 -9.96 42.71
N SER A 17 -8.60 -10.65 43.17
CA SER A 17 -9.95 -10.48 42.63
C SER A 17 -10.53 -9.13 43.03
N GLU A 18 -10.24 -8.67 44.25
CA GLU A 18 -10.65 -7.37 44.76
C GLU A 18 -9.90 -6.23 44.06
N ILE A 19 -8.58 -6.39 43.85
CA ILE A 19 -7.72 -5.43 43.12
C ILE A 19 -8.20 -5.26 41.67
N ARG A 20 -8.53 -6.35 40.97
CA ARG A 20 -9.07 -6.30 39.59
C ARG A 20 -10.43 -5.59 39.52
N ARG A 21 -11.32 -5.85 40.48
CA ARG A 21 -12.65 -5.21 40.51
C ARG A 21 -12.55 -3.71 40.79
N ALA A 22 -11.66 -3.30 41.67
CA ALA A 22 -11.37 -1.90 41.95
C ALA A 22 -10.83 -1.16 40.71
N TYR A 23 -9.86 -1.75 40.02
CA TYR A 23 -9.32 -1.19 38.77
C TYR A 23 -10.38 -1.06 37.67
N ALA A 24 -11.23 -2.07 37.49
CA ALA A 24 -12.31 -2.01 36.49
C ALA A 24 -13.37 -0.93 36.81
N ARG A 25 -13.57 -0.60 38.08
CA ARG A 25 -14.47 0.48 38.53
C ARG A 25 -13.88 1.86 38.21
N GLU A 26 -12.61 2.08 38.55
CA GLU A 26 -11.92 3.36 38.31
C GLU A 26 -11.63 3.61 36.83
N LEU A 27 -11.35 2.55 36.06
CA LEU A 27 -11.11 2.63 34.61
C LEU A 27 -12.33 3.18 33.85
N LYS A 28 -13.55 2.91 34.33
CA LYS A 28 -14.77 3.46 33.72
C LYS A 28 -14.88 4.97 33.87
N GLN A 29 -14.28 5.54 34.93
CA GLN A 29 -14.30 6.97 35.22
C GLN A 29 -13.13 7.69 34.54
N ARG A 30 -11.93 7.09 34.57
CA ARG A 30 -10.70 7.66 33.98
C ARG A 30 -10.41 7.03 32.61
N ARG A 31 -11.15 7.48 31.60
CA ARG A 31 -10.95 7.03 30.20
C ARG A 31 -9.69 7.69 29.60
N PRO A 32 -8.87 6.95 28.83
CA PRO A 32 -7.61 7.45 28.25
C PRO A 32 -7.79 8.70 27.37
N ASP A 33 -8.93 8.81 26.70
CA ASP A 33 -9.24 9.91 25.78
C ASP A 33 -9.54 11.24 26.49
N LYS A 34 -9.85 11.18 27.81
CA LYS A 34 -10.26 12.35 28.61
C LYS A 34 -9.26 12.72 29.69
N ASP A 35 -8.55 11.75 30.25
CA ASP A 35 -7.53 11.99 31.29
C ASP A 35 -6.37 10.99 31.16
N PRO A 36 -5.39 11.27 30.28
CA PRO A 36 -4.27 10.37 30.03
C PRO A 36 -3.35 10.23 31.24
N GLN A 37 -3.14 11.29 32.03
CA GLN A 37 -2.30 11.24 33.23
C GLN A 37 -2.98 10.46 34.36
N GLY A 38 -4.29 10.65 34.55
CA GLY A 38 -5.06 9.89 35.54
C GLY A 38 -5.20 8.41 35.19
N PHE A 39 -5.25 8.05 33.90
CA PHE A 39 -5.19 6.66 33.44
C PHE A 39 -3.82 6.03 33.70
N GLN A 40 -2.72 6.76 33.43
CA GLN A 40 -1.38 6.27 33.69
C GLN A 40 -1.14 6.01 35.19
N ALA A 41 -1.54 6.94 36.07
CA ALA A 41 -1.43 6.77 37.52
C ALA A 41 -2.27 5.59 38.03
N LEU A 42 -3.48 5.38 37.49
CA LEU A 42 -4.32 4.23 37.81
C LEU A 42 -3.67 2.90 37.38
N ARG A 43 -3.01 2.91 36.21
CA ARG A 43 -2.31 1.75 35.67
C ARG A 43 -1.10 1.37 36.52
N GLU A 44 -0.28 2.34 36.87
CA GLU A 44 0.91 2.15 37.72
C GLU A 44 0.51 1.65 39.13
N ALA A 45 -0.59 2.15 39.69
CA ALA A 45 -1.13 1.68 40.97
C ALA A 45 -1.63 0.24 40.90
N PHE A 46 -2.34 -0.14 39.83
CA PHE A 46 -2.80 -1.52 39.62
C PHE A 46 -1.62 -2.50 39.43
N ASP A 47 -0.64 -2.14 38.62
CA ASP A 47 0.53 -2.99 38.37
C ASP A 47 1.40 -3.11 39.63
N SER A 48 1.40 -2.11 40.51
CA SER A 48 2.07 -2.17 41.82
C SER A 48 1.30 -2.98 42.86
N ALA A 49 -0.03 -2.85 42.92
CA ALA A 49 -0.88 -3.65 43.81
C ALA A 49 -0.88 -5.14 43.41
N LYS A 50 -0.81 -5.45 42.11
CA LYS A 50 -0.67 -6.83 41.62
C LYS A 50 0.69 -7.43 41.98
N ARG A 51 1.77 -6.64 41.91
CA ARG A 51 3.09 -7.07 42.40
C ARG A 51 3.08 -7.32 43.92
N TYR A 52 2.39 -6.48 44.69
CA TYR A 52 2.21 -6.67 46.12
C TYR A 52 1.42 -7.95 46.45
N ALA A 53 0.35 -8.25 45.72
CA ALA A 53 -0.44 -9.47 45.91
C ALA A 53 0.28 -10.77 45.48
N SER A 54 1.18 -10.67 44.49
CA SER A 54 1.92 -11.82 43.95
C SER A 54 3.21 -12.17 44.70
N SER A 55 3.61 -11.37 45.70
CA SER A 55 4.78 -11.63 46.54
C SER A 55 4.33 -11.90 47.99
N PRO A 56 4.43 -13.15 48.51
CA PRO A 56 4.41 -13.38 49.94
C PRO A 56 5.75 -12.87 50.51
N GLU A 57 5.68 -11.70 51.15
CA GLU A 57 6.73 -10.97 51.88
C GLU A 57 7.93 -10.39 51.09
N PRO A 58 8.18 -9.07 51.18
CA PRO A 58 9.48 -8.49 50.96
C PRO A 58 10.32 -8.56 52.26
N VAL A 59 11.51 -9.14 52.18
CA VAL A 59 12.61 -8.75 53.07
C VAL A 59 12.91 -7.28 52.76
N TRP A 60 12.63 -6.42 53.74
CA TRP A 60 12.95 -5.00 53.67
C TRP A 60 14.47 -4.84 53.75
N ILE A 61 15.08 -4.25 52.72
CA ILE A 61 16.30 -3.46 52.92
C ILE A 61 15.86 -2.00 52.77
N ASP A 62 15.75 -1.33 53.90
CA ASP A 62 15.52 0.11 53.99
C ASP A 62 16.78 0.84 53.50
N ALA A 63 16.65 1.60 52.41
CA ALA A 63 17.67 2.51 51.94
C ALA A 63 17.61 3.77 52.80
N GLY A 64 18.15 3.67 54.01
CA GLY A 64 18.02 4.70 55.03
C GLY A 64 19.14 4.73 56.06
N GLU A 65 20.32 4.14 55.82
CA GLU A 65 21.49 4.44 56.67
C GLU A 65 22.80 4.27 55.89
N SER A 66 23.58 5.35 55.83
CA SER A 66 24.94 5.35 55.31
C SER A 66 25.83 4.52 56.23
N ILE A 67 26.09 3.27 55.86
CA ILE A 67 27.13 2.46 56.53
C ILE A 67 28.43 2.66 55.74
N LEU A 68 29.35 3.37 56.40
CA LEU A 68 30.75 3.51 56.04
C LEU A 68 31.34 2.14 55.70
N LEU A 69 31.94 2.03 54.51
CA LEU A 69 32.83 0.94 54.12
C LEU A 69 34.13 1.05 54.92
N ASP A 70 34.10 0.61 56.17
CA ASP A 70 35.32 0.27 56.90
C ASP A 70 35.12 -1.04 57.68
N GLU A 71 36.06 -1.96 57.41
CA GLU A 71 36.35 -3.21 58.12
C GLU A 71 35.29 -4.34 58.10
N LEU A 72 35.38 -5.17 57.04
CA LEU A 72 35.01 -6.59 57.13
C LEU A 72 35.99 -7.29 58.11
N PRO A 73 35.52 -7.99 59.16
CA PRO A 73 36.38 -8.87 59.92
C PRO A 73 36.78 -10.05 59.03
N ALA A 74 38.09 -10.35 58.99
CA ALA A 74 38.61 -11.52 58.30
C ALA A 74 37.88 -12.78 58.81
N ALA A 75 37.20 -13.49 57.91
CA ALA A 75 36.64 -14.79 58.23
C ALA A 75 37.79 -15.74 58.62
N PRO A 76 37.63 -16.59 59.65
CA PRO A 76 38.65 -17.56 60.01
C PRO A 76 38.86 -18.55 58.85
N ASP A 77 40.14 -18.80 58.53
CA ASP A 77 40.62 -19.58 57.37
C ASP A 77 40.13 -21.05 57.31
N ASP A 78 39.42 -21.53 58.33
CA ASP A 78 39.11 -22.96 58.51
C ASP A 78 37.79 -23.43 57.87
N VAL A 79 37.01 -22.56 57.22
CA VAL A 79 35.72 -22.96 56.60
C VAL A 79 35.86 -23.33 55.11
N TYR A 80 36.99 -23.05 54.47
CA TYR A 80 37.17 -23.30 53.03
C TYR A 80 37.74 -24.69 52.67
N GLN A 81 38.04 -25.55 53.64
CA GLN A 81 38.76 -26.81 53.36
C GLN A 81 37.90 -28.06 53.18
N GLN A 82 36.58 -27.93 53.03
CA GLN A 82 35.68 -29.06 52.73
C GLN A 82 34.53 -28.65 51.81
N ILE A 83 34.86 -28.13 50.64
CA ILE A 83 33.99 -28.29 49.47
C ILE A 83 34.79 -29.19 48.52
N ASP A 84 34.45 -30.47 48.57
CA ASP A 84 34.94 -31.47 47.63
C ASP A 84 34.48 -31.07 46.21
N VAL A 85 35.40 -30.49 45.43
CA VAL A 85 35.19 -30.17 44.02
C VAL A 85 35.40 -31.44 43.18
N GLN A 86 34.59 -32.45 43.46
CA GLN A 86 34.36 -33.61 42.61
C GLN A 86 32.87 -33.99 42.65
N ALA A 87 32.00 -33.01 42.42
CA ALA A 87 30.71 -33.33 41.82
C ALA A 87 30.94 -33.37 40.31
N GLU A 88 30.95 -34.56 39.72
CA GLU A 88 30.68 -34.71 38.29
C GLU A 88 29.44 -33.86 37.95
N PRO A 89 29.46 -33.04 36.88
CA PRO A 89 28.25 -32.35 36.46
C PRO A 89 27.17 -33.42 36.29
N PRO A 90 25.94 -33.20 36.79
CA PRO A 90 24.88 -34.18 36.63
C PRO A 90 24.80 -34.54 35.15
N GLU A 91 24.90 -35.83 34.82
CA GLU A 91 24.83 -36.30 33.43
C GLU A 91 23.54 -35.74 32.80
N GLU A 92 23.67 -34.72 31.96
CA GLU A 92 22.55 -34.18 31.20
C GLU A 92 22.02 -35.33 30.34
N ALA A 93 20.82 -35.82 30.65
CA ALA A 93 20.19 -36.97 29.99
C ALA A 93 19.89 -36.74 28.49
N TRP A 94 20.27 -35.57 27.95
CA TRP A 94 20.03 -35.14 26.59
C TRP A 94 21.22 -34.36 26.04
N SER A 95 21.55 -34.59 24.77
CA SER A 95 22.67 -33.93 24.09
C SER A 95 22.19 -32.72 23.29
N ARG A 96 22.81 -31.56 23.55
CA ARG A 96 22.53 -30.32 22.79
C ARG A 96 22.72 -30.47 21.28
N ASN A 97 23.76 -31.21 20.88
CA ASN A 97 24.09 -31.42 19.46
C ASN A 97 23.05 -32.30 18.77
N GLU A 98 22.57 -33.35 19.45
CA GLU A 98 21.53 -34.23 18.89
C GLU A 98 20.21 -33.48 18.71
N LEU A 99 19.82 -32.63 19.67
CA LEU A 99 18.65 -31.76 19.54
C LEU A 99 18.80 -30.77 18.38
N TRP A 100 19.98 -30.18 18.20
CA TRP A 100 20.27 -29.28 17.09
C TRP A 100 20.16 -29.97 15.73
N ASP A 101 20.78 -31.15 15.58
CA ASP A 101 20.72 -31.94 14.35
C ASP A 101 19.27 -32.31 14.00
N LYS A 102 18.46 -32.66 15.01
CA LYS A 102 17.02 -32.92 14.85
C LYS A 102 16.25 -31.67 14.45
N ALA A 103 16.49 -30.54 15.11
CA ALA A 103 15.85 -29.27 14.78
C ALA A 103 16.15 -28.84 13.34
N GLN A 104 17.39 -28.99 12.89
CA GLN A 104 17.80 -28.67 11.52
C GLN A 104 17.15 -29.58 10.48
N ALA A 105 17.11 -30.89 10.75
CA ALA A 105 16.43 -31.85 9.87
C ALA A 105 14.94 -31.52 9.72
N LEU A 106 14.23 -31.30 10.85
CA LEU A 106 12.81 -30.96 10.86
C LEU A 106 12.55 -29.61 10.17
N ALA A 107 13.37 -28.58 10.43
CA ALA A 107 13.24 -27.29 9.76
C ALA A 107 13.34 -27.42 8.23
N SER A 108 14.33 -28.17 7.74
CA SER A 108 14.50 -28.39 6.30
C SER A 108 13.34 -29.16 5.67
N GLN A 109 12.74 -30.08 6.43
CA GLN A 109 11.62 -30.89 5.98
C GLN A 109 10.31 -30.11 5.94
N LEU A 110 10.04 -29.31 6.97
CA LEU A 110 8.88 -28.40 7.04
C LEU A 110 8.81 -27.45 5.85
N VAL A 111 9.94 -26.91 5.41
CA VAL A 111 9.99 -26.00 4.27
C VAL A 111 9.84 -26.73 2.93
N ARG A 112 10.34 -27.97 2.83
CA ARG A 112 10.25 -28.76 1.59
C ARG A 112 8.86 -29.34 1.35
N ASP A 113 8.26 -29.90 2.40
CA ASP A 113 6.94 -30.50 2.40
C ASP A 113 6.29 -30.28 3.77
N GLU A 114 5.40 -29.29 3.82
CA GLU A 114 4.73 -28.89 5.06
C GLU A 114 3.98 -30.07 5.69
N ILE A 115 3.29 -30.91 4.91
CA ILE A 115 2.43 -31.98 5.45
C ILE A 115 3.28 -33.03 6.16
N THR A 116 4.32 -33.52 5.49
CA THR A 116 5.21 -34.52 6.07
C THR A 116 6.02 -33.93 7.23
N GLY A 117 6.51 -32.69 7.10
CA GLY A 117 7.26 -32.01 8.15
C GLY A 117 6.45 -31.79 9.43
N PHE A 118 5.18 -31.38 9.32
CA PHE A 118 4.31 -31.24 10.50
C PHE A 118 4.02 -32.58 11.17
N GLY A 119 3.83 -33.64 10.38
CA GLY A 119 3.63 -35.00 10.91
C GLY A 119 4.82 -35.47 11.74
N GLU A 120 6.05 -35.27 11.23
CA GLU A 120 7.27 -35.64 11.95
C GLU A 120 7.53 -34.77 13.17
N LEU A 121 7.30 -33.46 13.06
CA LEU A 121 7.43 -32.56 14.22
C LEU A 121 6.46 -32.98 15.33
N ASN A 122 5.20 -33.30 15.00
CA ASN A 122 4.23 -33.74 15.98
C ASN A 122 4.65 -35.05 16.65
N HIS A 123 5.07 -36.03 15.84
CA HIS A 123 5.54 -37.31 16.35
C HIS A 123 6.73 -37.15 17.30
N TYR A 124 7.70 -36.31 16.93
CA TYR A 124 8.88 -36.04 17.74
C TYR A 124 8.54 -35.39 19.08
N LEU A 125 7.66 -34.37 19.08
CA LEU A 125 7.23 -33.69 20.30
C LEU A 125 6.40 -34.59 21.24
N ASP A 126 5.65 -35.54 20.69
CA ASP A 126 4.81 -36.45 21.46
C ASP A 126 5.56 -37.67 22.03
N GLN A 127 6.56 -38.21 21.29
CA GLN A 127 7.15 -39.52 21.60
C GLN A 127 8.65 -39.54 21.86
N ASP A 128 9.42 -38.66 21.20
CA ASP A 128 10.88 -38.79 21.13
C ASP A 128 11.66 -37.69 21.88
N ILE A 129 11.01 -36.56 22.19
CA ILE A 129 11.67 -35.46 22.88
C ILE A 129 12.01 -35.85 24.33
N PRO A 130 13.22 -35.52 24.85
CA PRO A 130 13.58 -35.84 26.22
C PRO A 130 12.60 -35.24 27.22
N ASP A 131 12.27 -35.98 28.29
CA ASP A 131 11.27 -35.59 29.29
C ASP A 131 11.83 -34.60 30.33
N ALA A 132 12.55 -33.59 29.83
CA ALA A 132 13.10 -32.48 30.58
C ALA A 132 12.55 -31.17 30.03
N LEU A 133 12.03 -30.30 30.92
CA LEU A 133 11.51 -28.98 30.54
C LEU A 133 12.57 -28.15 29.79
N GLU A 134 13.83 -28.25 30.24
CA GLU A 134 14.99 -27.58 29.65
C GLU A 134 15.25 -28.05 28.22
N ALA A 135 15.15 -29.37 27.97
CA ALA A 135 15.33 -29.94 26.63
C ALA A 135 14.25 -29.44 25.66
N ARG A 136 12.99 -29.33 26.13
CA ARG A 136 11.88 -28.80 25.31
C ARG A 136 12.05 -27.33 24.98
N GLN A 137 12.45 -26.51 25.96
CA GLN A 137 12.74 -25.09 25.73
C GLN A 137 13.92 -24.90 24.79
N ALA A 138 15.01 -25.65 25.01
CA ALA A 138 16.19 -25.63 24.15
C ALA A 138 15.85 -26.04 22.72
N PHE A 139 15.12 -27.14 22.53
CA PHE A 139 14.65 -27.58 21.21
C PHE A 139 13.79 -26.52 20.52
N SER A 140 12.87 -25.87 21.25
CA SER A 140 12.02 -24.81 20.68
C SER A 140 12.84 -23.64 20.11
N LEU A 141 13.89 -23.22 20.83
CA LEU A 141 14.79 -22.16 20.38
C LEU A 141 15.64 -22.61 19.19
N MET A 142 16.18 -23.83 19.26
CA MET A 142 16.97 -24.41 18.16
C MET A 142 16.15 -24.56 16.88
N LEU A 143 14.88 -24.96 16.99
CA LEU A 143 13.99 -25.06 15.84
C LEU A 143 13.73 -23.67 15.23
N ALA A 144 13.48 -22.65 16.06
CA ALA A 144 13.31 -21.28 15.59
C ALA A 144 14.57 -20.75 14.89
N GLU A 145 15.74 -21.01 15.46
CA GLU A 145 17.03 -20.63 14.86
C GLU A 145 17.28 -21.37 13.54
N ALA A 146 17.09 -22.69 13.51
CA ALA A 146 17.23 -23.50 12.30
C ALA A 146 16.27 -23.08 11.19
N LEU A 147 15.03 -22.68 11.51
CA LEU A 147 14.06 -22.13 10.56
C LEU A 147 14.52 -20.80 9.98
N SER A 148 15.15 -19.93 10.80
CA SER A 148 15.67 -18.64 10.34
C SER A 148 16.77 -18.78 9.28
N GLU A 149 17.46 -19.92 9.25
CA GLU A 149 18.46 -20.23 8.24
C GLU A 149 17.88 -20.87 6.97
N GLN A 150 16.63 -21.36 7.00
CA GLN A 150 16.05 -22.06 5.85
C GLN A 150 15.63 -21.08 4.75
N PRO A 151 16.10 -21.24 3.49
CA PRO A 151 15.56 -20.49 2.36
C PRO A 151 14.12 -20.94 2.10
N TRP A 152 13.27 -20.04 1.60
CA TRP A 152 11.86 -20.33 1.30
C TRP A 152 10.95 -20.49 2.53
N LEU A 153 11.35 -19.96 3.69
CA LEU A 153 10.45 -19.85 4.84
C LEU A 153 9.36 -18.80 4.57
N TYR A 154 8.11 -19.25 4.51
CA TYR A 154 6.94 -18.38 4.36
C TYR A 154 6.32 -18.01 5.71
N ARG A 155 5.72 -16.81 5.79
CA ARG A 155 5.02 -16.35 7.00
C ARG A 155 3.86 -17.27 7.41
N SER A 156 3.14 -17.84 6.44
CA SER A 156 2.07 -18.81 6.74
C SER A 156 2.60 -20.06 7.44
N LEU A 157 3.72 -20.60 6.96
CA LEU A 157 4.37 -21.76 7.56
C LEU A 157 4.86 -21.44 8.98
N LEU A 158 5.53 -20.29 9.16
CA LEU A 158 5.99 -19.85 10.48
C LEU A 158 4.83 -19.66 11.46
N ASN A 159 3.71 -19.10 11.04
CA ASN A 159 2.54 -18.91 11.89
C ASN A 159 1.94 -20.26 12.33
N ASN A 160 1.89 -21.24 11.42
CA ASN A 160 1.42 -22.59 11.73
C ASN A 160 2.37 -23.29 12.74
N ILE A 161 3.69 -23.18 12.53
CA ILE A 161 4.69 -23.71 13.47
C ILE A 161 4.59 -22.99 14.83
N SER A 162 4.43 -21.67 14.83
CA SER A 162 4.25 -20.89 16.05
C SER A 162 3.01 -21.29 16.83
N ALA A 163 1.91 -21.65 16.15
CA ALA A 163 0.70 -22.11 16.81
C ALA A 163 0.91 -23.49 17.46
N MET A 164 1.69 -24.35 16.82
CA MET A 164 2.03 -25.69 17.33
C MET A 164 3.04 -25.64 18.49
N MET A 165 4.05 -24.78 18.39
CA MET A 165 5.09 -24.60 19.42
C MET A 165 4.72 -23.59 20.51
N ASP A 166 3.51 -23.02 20.45
CA ASP A 166 3.03 -21.93 21.31
C ASP A 166 4.00 -20.75 21.45
N TRP A 167 4.63 -20.31 20.34
CA TRP A 167 5.56 -19.18 20.35
C TRP A 167 4.89 -17.81 20.50
N GLN A 168 3.57 -17.75 20.31
CA GLN A 168 2.74 -16.55 20.45
C GLN A 168 3.25 -15.34 19.64
N LEU A 169 3.71 -15.59 18.40
CA LEU A 169 4.25 -14.57 17.50
C LEU A 169 3.25 -13.44 17.18
N ASP A 170 1.94 -13.74 17.18
CA ASP A 170 0.89 -12.76 16.93
C ASP A 170 0.42 -12.02 18.21
N SER A 171 1.00 -12.32 19.37
CA SER A 171 0.55 -11.75 20.64
C SER A 171 1.13 -10.36 20.90
N TYR A 172 0.29 -9.46 21.40
CA TYR A 172 0.66 -8.07 21.68
C TYR A 172 1.53 -7.89 22.95
N ARG A 173 1.76 -8.96 23.73
CA ARG A 173 2.36 -8.86 25.08
C ARG A 173 3.83 -9.27 25.14
N SER A 174 4.29 -10.17 24.26
CA SER A 174 5.70 -10.57 24.01
C SER A 174 5.71 -11.98 23.40
N SER A 175 6.55 -12.25 22.40
CA SER A 175 6.80 -13.64 21.94
C SER A 175 7.56 -14.44 22.99
N HIS A 176 7.38 -15.77 23.02
CA HIS A 176 8.21 -16.66 23.85
C HIS A 176 9.62 -16.87 23.28
N LEU A 177 9.85 -16.41 22.05
CA LEU A 177 11.15 -16.40 21.41
C LEU A 177 11.94 -15.13 21.75
N PRO A 178 13.28 -15.24 21.93
CA PRO A 178 14.16 -14.09 22.06
C PRO A 178 14.09 -13.13 20.86
N ASP A 179 14.18 -11.83 21.12
CA ASP A 179 14.07 -10.78 20.09
C ASP A 179 15.01 -11.00 18.89
N TRP A 180 16.21 -11.52 19.11
CA TRP A 180 17.18 -11.78 18.05
C TRP A 180 16.76 -12.92 17.11
N THR A 181 16.17 -13.99 17.64
CA THR A 181 15.62 -15.10 16.83
C THR A 181 14.41 -14.64 16.03
N LEU A 182 13.52 -13.87 16.67
CA LEU A 182 12.35 -13.29 16.01
C LEU A 182 12.80 -12.41 14.83
N HIS A 183 13.78 -11.53 15.08
CA HIS A 183 14.34 -10.68 14.04
C HIS A 183 14.96 -11.50 12.90
N ALA A 184 15.71 -12.57 13.20
CA ALA A 184 16.30 -13.44 12.18
C ALA A 184 15.22 -14.10 11.30
N LEU A 185 14.14 -14.62 11.92
CA LEU A 185 12.99 -15.18 11.22
C LEU A 185 12.30 -14.15 10.32
N GLU A 186 12.06 -12.94 10.83
CA GLU A 186 11.46 -11.85 10.06
C GLU A 186 12.31 -11.43 8.87
N VAL A 187 13.62 -11.31 9.07
CA VAL A 187 14.59 -11.01 8.00
C VAL A 187 14.55 -12.11 6.94
N GLN A 188 14.50 -13.38 7.34
CA GLN A 188 14.47 -14.49 6.40
C GLN A 188 13.16 -14.57 5.61
N ILE A 189 12.01 -14.32 6.27
CA ILE A 189 10.72 -14.19 5.59
C ILE A 189 10.77 -13.04 4.59
N ALA A 190 11.26 -11.87 4.99
CA ALA A 190 11.37 -10.71 4.09
C ALA A 190 12.29 -10.98 2.90
N ASN A 191 13.36 -11.77 3.07
CA ASN A 191 14.22 -12.23 1.98
C ASN A 191 13.48 -13.19 1.05
N THR A 192 12.74 -14.15 1.60
CA THR A 192 11.95 -15.12 0.85
C THR A 192 10.85 -14.45 0.02
N GLU A 193 10.07 -13.55 0.63
CA GLU A 193 9.02 -12.80 -0.05
C GLU A 193 9.58 -11.97 -1.21
N ARG A 194 10.75 -11.35 -1.00
CA ARG A 194 11.45 -10.57 -2.02
C ARG A 194 11.87 -11.42 -3.23
N GLU A 195 12.46 -12.59 -2.98
CA GLU A 195 12.91 -13.48 -4.06
C GLU A 195 11.72 -14.12 -4.79
N ASN A 196 10.69 -14.51 -4.05
CA ASN A 196 9.45 -15.01 -4.63
C ASN A 196 8.78 -13.96 -5.53
N TYR A 197 8.69 -12.71 -5.07
CA TYR A 197 8.16 -11.60 -5.88
C TYR A 197 8.95 -11.42 -7.19
N TRP A 198 10.28 -11.50 -7.12
CA TRP A 198 11.14 -11.42 -8.30
C TRP A 198 10.86 -12.54 -9.32
N LEU A 199 10.69 -13.79 -8.86
CA LEU A 199 10.33 -14.92 -9.72
C LEU A 199 8.94 -14.77 -10.35
N ILE A 200 7.96 -14.26 -9.59
CA ILE A 200 6.61 -13.99 -10.10
C ILE A 200 6.68 -12.97 -11.24
N LEU A 201 7.46 -11.90 -11.07
CA LEU A 201 7.67 -10.91 -12.14
C LEU A 201 8.34 -11.53 -13.36
N GLU A 202 9.40 -12.32 -13.19
CA GLU A 202 10.07 -12.99 -14.31
C GLU A 202 9.09 -13.86 -15.11
N ARG A 203 8.27 -14.66 -14.41
CA ARG A 203 7.26 -15.51 -15.04
C ARG A 203 6.20 -14.67 -15.75
N GLN A 204 5.70 -13.60 -15.12
CA GLN A 204 4.72 -12.70 -15.71
C GLN A 204 5.26 -12.07 -17.01
N TYR A 205 6.56 -11.78 -17.07
CA TYR A 205 7.17 -11.19 -18.26
C TYR A 205 7.72 -12.21 -19.28
N SER A 206 7.62 -13.50 -19.01
CA SER A 206 8.18 -14.56 -19.87
C SER A 206 7.46 -14.68 -21.22
N GLU A 207 6.14 -14.43 -21.25
CA GLU A 207 5.31 -14.61 -22.43
C GLU A 207 5.12 -13.32 -23.25
N GLY A 208 5.31 -13.43 -24.57
CA GLY A 208 5.13 -12.32 -25.51
C GLY A 208 6.41 -11.47 -25.67
N TRP A 209 6.57 -10.86 -26.83
CA TRP A 209 7.80 -10.11 -27.14
C TRP A 209 7.90 -8.81 -26.32
N LEU A 210 6.78 -8.10 -26.10
CA LEU A 210 6.75 -6.84 -25.35
C LEU A 210 7.13 -7.03 -23.89
N ASN A 211 6.64 -8.11 -23.29
CA ASN A 211 6.90 -8.44 -21.91
C ASN A 211 8.36 -8.84 -21.71
N ARG A 212 8.92 -9.66 -22.60
CA ARG A 212 10.35 -9.96 -22.62
C ARG A 212 11.21 -8.71 -22.78
N LEU A 213 10.77 -7.74 -23.59
CA LEU A 213 11.46 -6.45 -23.67
C LEU A 213 11.35 -5.67 -22.36
N LYS A 214 10.17 -5.60 -21.72
CA LYS A 214 10.02 -4.94 -20.41
C LYS A 214 10.94 -5.57 -19.38
N TRP A 215 10.98 -6.90 -19.30
CA TRP A 215 11.91 -7.63 -18.42
C TRP A 215 13.35 -7.24 -18.71
N ARG A 216 13.77 -7.33 -19.97
CA ARG A 216 15.11 -6.94 -20.40
C ARG A 216 15.45 -5.49 -20.03
N LEU A 217 14.52 -4.56 -20.21
CA LEU A 217 14.72 -3.16 -19.83
C LEU A 217 14.88 -3.01 -18.31
N LEU A 218 14.10 -3.75 -17.52
CA LEU A 218 14.12 -3.73 -16.05
C LEU A 218 15.40 -4.35 -15.48
N THR A 219 15.87 -5.47 -16.04
CA THR A 219 16.95 -6.28 -15.43
C THR A 219 18.31 -6.10 -16.10
N GLN A 220 18.38 -5.92 -17.42
CA GLN A 220 19.65 -5.86 -18.14
C GLN A 220 20.29 -4.47 -17.99
N LYS A 221 21.32 -4.40 -17.14
CA LYS A 221 22.11 -3.19 -16.87
C LYS A 221 22.65 -2.60 -18.17
N GLY A 222 22.47 -1.28 -18.34
CA GLY A 222 23.00 -0.54 -19.49
C GLY A 222 22.11 -0.55 -20.74
N THR A 223 20.96 -1.22 -20.72
CA THR A 223 20.03 -1.20 -21.86
C THR A 223 19.28 0.13 -21.90
N PRO A 224 19.45 0.98 -22.94
CA PRO A 224 18.72 2.22 -23.05
C PRO A 224 17.27 1.97 -23.49
N LEU A 225 16.38 2.90 -23.14
CA LEU A 225 15.00 2.88 -23.61
C LEU A 225 14.95 3.16 -25.13
N PRO A 226 14.40 2.26 -25.95
CA PRO A 226 14.24 2.51 -27.39
C PRO A 226 13.36 3.74 -27.65
N TRP A 227 13.67 4.52 -28.68
CA TRP A 227 12.89 5.73 -29.00
C TRP A 227 11.42 5.42 -29.29
N TRP A 228 11.14 4.32 -29.99
CA TRP A 228 9.79 3.88 -30.34
C TRP A 228 8.99 3.44 -29.10
N ALA A 229 9.66 3.04 -28.01
CA ALA A 229 8.99 2.63 -26.77
C ALA A 229 8.25 3.80 -26.11
N ARG A 230 8.64 5.06 -26.40
CA ARG A 230 7.92 6.26 -25.98
C ARG A 230 6.64 6.51 -26.79
N LEU A 231 6.62 6.07 -28.03
CA LEU A 231 5.44 6.14 -28.90
C LEU A 231 4.42 5.04 -28.57
N MET A 232 4.84 3.99 -27.86
CA MET A 232 3.94 2.89 -27.52
C MET A 232 2.94 3.28 -26.43
N PRO A 233 1.64 3.05 -26.68
CA PRO A 233 0.58 3.46 -25.76
C PRO A 233 0.73 2.88 -24.35
N ASP A 234 0.86 3.76 -23.36
CA ASP A 234 1.02 3.48 -21.93
C ASP A 234 2.26 2.64 -21.56
N PHE A 235 3.18 2.37 -22.48
CA PHE A 235 4.31 1.47 -22.22
C PHE A 235 5.25 2.00 -21.13
N VAL A 236 5.69 3.25 -21.26
CA VAL A 236 6.56 3.91 -20.28
C VAL A 236 5.84 4.10 -18.94
N GLN A 237 4.53 4.39 -18.98
CA GLN A 237 3.73 4.54 -17.76
C GLN A 237 3.59 3.21 -17.02
N GLN A 238 3.39 2.10 -17.73
CA GLN A 238 3.37 0.76 -17.13
C GLN A 238 4.72 0.44 -16.47
N LEU A 239 5.84 0.69 -17.14
CA LEU A 239 7.17 0.51 -16.55
C LEU A 239 7.37 1.39 -15.31
N ARG A 240 6.93 2.66 -15.36
CA ARG A 240 6.98 3.57 -14.22
C ARG A 240 6.18 3.06 -13.02
N ASN A 241 4.95 2.62 -13.26
CA ASN A 241 4.08 2.08 -12.22
C ASN A 241 4.71 0.84 -11.57
N GLN A 242 5.26 -0.06 -12.39
CA GLN A 242 5.94 -1.28 -11.93
C GLN A 242 7.20 -0.98 -11.10
N VAL A 243 8.02 -0.02 -11.53
CA VAL A 243 9.17 0.45 -10.75
C VAL A 243 8.73 1.12 -9.44
N SER A 244 7.65 1.90 -9.46
CA SER A 244 7.11 2.56 -8.27
C SER A 244 6.60 1.54 -7.26
N GLU A 245 5.86 0.54 -7.71
CA GLU A 245 5.32 -0.55 -6.88
C GLU A 245 6.46 -1.36 -6.26
N LEU A 246 7.46 -1.74 -7.07
CA LEU A 246 8.65 -2.45 -6.59
C LEU A 246 9.42 -1.63 -5.55
N ARG A 247 9.60 -0.32 -5.78
CA ARG A 247 10.28 0.56 -4.80
C ARG A 247 9.51 0.65 -3.48
N GLN A 248 8.17 0.66 -3.54
CA GLN A 248 7.33 0.81 -2.37
C GLN A 248 7.24 -0.48 -1.55
N GLN A 249 7.16 -1.64 -2.20
CA GLN A 249 7.04 -2.94 -1.54
C GLN A 249 8.40 -3.53 -1.15
N PHE A 250 9.42 -3.40 -2.00
CA PHE A 250 10.71 -4.06 -1.84
C PHE A 250 11.88 -3.12 -2.20
N PRO A 251 12.25 -2.17 -1.33
CA PRO A 251 13.25 -1.14 -1.65
C PRO A 251 14.63 -1.73 -2.01
N LEU A 252 15.01 -2.86 -1.41
CA LEU A 252 16.30 -3.53 -1.68
C LEU A 252 16.38 -4.11 -3.11
N LEU A 253 15.24 -4.41 -3.77
CA LEU A 253 15.26 -4.88 -5.17
C LEU A 253 15.67 -3.79 -6.16
N GLN A 254 15.69 -2.52 -5.74
CA GLN A 254 16.10 -1.42 -6.60
C GLN A 254 17.54 -1.59 -7.13
N GLU A 255 18.42 -2.24 -6.39
CA GLU A 255 19.81 -2.49 -6.79
C GLU A 255 19.94 -3.45 -7.98
N ARG A 256 18.94 -4.34 -8.15
CA ARG A 256 18.88 -5.28 -9.27
C ARG A 256 18.36 -4.62 -10.55
N LEU A 257 17.71 -3.46 -10.45
CA LEU A 257 17.14 -2.77 -11.59
C LEU A 257 18.20 -2.06 -12.44
N ASN A 258 17.91 -1.93 -13.73
CA ASN A 258 18.74 -1.21 -14.68
C ASN A 258 18.77 0.30 -14.35
N PRO A 259 19.91 0.88 -13.96
CA PRO A 259 19.99 2.28 -13.55
C PRO A 259 19.71 3.25 -14.71
N VAL A 260 20.06 2.86 -15.95
CA VAL A 260 19.79 3.66 -17.15
C VAL A 260 18.29 3.80 -17.40
N LEU A 261 17.53 2.74 -17.14
CA LEU A 261 16.08 2.76 -17.25
C LEU A 261 15.47 3.69 -16.19
N LEU A 262 15.95 3.61 -14.94
CA LEU A 262 15.46 4.45 -13.85
C LEU A 262 15.58 5.93 -14.23
N GLU A 263 16.74 6.36 -14.74
CA GLU A 263 16.93 7.74 -15.19
C GLU A 263 16.02 8.09 -16.38
N ALA A 264 15.86 7.18 -17.35
CA ALA A 264 15.10 7.42 -18.57
C ALA A 264 13.58 7.51 -18.35
N ILE A 265 13.01 6.80 -17.36
CA ILE A 265 11.57 6.78 -17.09
C ILE A 265 11.09 8.08 -16.41
N TYR A 266 11.95 8.74 -15.63
CA TYR A 266 11.62 10.00 -14.96
C TYR A 266 11.90 11.24 -15.81
N LYS A 267 12.67 11.10 -16.90
CA LYS A 267 12.89 12.22 -17.84
C LYS A 267 11.56 12.61 -18.52
N PRO A 268 11.23 13.91 -18.57
CA PRO A 268 10.04 14.38 -19.28
C PRO A 268 10.18 14.08 -20.78
N GLY A 269 9.12 13.52 -21.37
CA GLY A 269 9.07 13.17 -22.77
C GLY A 269 7.64 12.97 -23.26
N LEU A 270 7.46 13.05 -24.57
CA LEU A 270 6.20 12.73 -25.24
C LEU A 270 5.88 11.25 -25.05
N ALA A 271 5.06 10.93 -24.05
CA ALA A 271 4.50 9.61 -23.86
C ALA A 271 3.11 9.56 -24.49
N LEU A 272 2.91 8.65 -25.44
CA LEU A 272 1.59 8.43 -26.03
C LEU A 272 0.76 7.61 -25.04
N SER A 273 -0.36 8.16 -24.56
CA SER A 273 -1.31 7.39 -23.76
C SER A 273 -2.30 6.66 -24.67
N ARG A 274 -2.80 5.48 -24.26
CA ARG A 274 -3.88 4.79 -25.02
C ARG A 274 -5.11 5.69 -25.15
N GLY A 275 -5.39 6.47 -24.10
CA GLY A 275 -6.46 7.47 -24.12
C GLY A 275 -6.25 8.54 -25.20
N ALA A 276 -5.04 9.07 -25.35
CA ALA A 276 -4.71 10.06 -26.38
C ALA A 276 -4.85 9.48 -27.79
N LEU A 277 -4.41 8.24 -28.03
CA LEU A 277 -4.56 7.60 -29.34
C LEU A 277 -6.04 7.42 -29.71
N ILE A 278 -6.85 6.90 -28.79
CA ILE A 278 -8.30 6.74 -29.00
C ILE A 278 -8.95 8.11 -29.21
N ALA A 279 -8.54 9.13 -28.45
CA ALA A 279 -9.07 10.48 -28.59
C ALA A 279 -8.75 11.09 -29.95
N VAL A 280 -7.52 10.95 -30.46
CA VAL A 280 -7.13 11.43 -31.79
C VAL A 280 -7.95 10.74 -32.88
N LEU A 281 -8.15 9.41 -32.78
CA LEU A 281 -8.99 8.69 -33.72
C LEU A 281 -10.46 9.14 -33.65
N PHE A 282 -11.00 9.27 -32.44
CA PHE A 282 -12.39 9.67 -32.21
C PHE A 282 -12.63 11.08 -32.76
N TRP A 283 -11.87 12.06 -32.27
CA TRP A 283 -12.04 13.46 -32.65
C TRP A 283 -11.68 13.68 -34.12
N GLY A 284 -10.70 12.97 -34.66
CA GLY A 284 -10.37 12.98 -36.09
C GLY A 284 -11.55 12.52 -36.96
N TYR A 285 -12.21 11.42 -36.59
CA TYR A 285 -13.40 10.94 -37.29
C TYR A 285 -14.59 11.92 -37.16
N THR A 286 -14.84 12.45 -35.96
CA THR A 286 -15.93 13.44 -35.76
C THR A 286 -15.71 14.71 -36.58
N ALA A 287 -14.46 15.19 -36.66
CA ALA A 287 -14.08 16.37 -37.42
C ALA A 287 -14.21 16.13 -38.93
N TYR A 288 -13.88 14.93 -39.40
CA TYR A 288 -14.05 14.52 -40.80
C TYR A 288 -15.52 14.52 -41.21
N VAL A 289 -16.39 13.87 -40.41
CA VAL A 289 -17.83 13.82 -40.67
C VAL A 289 -18.46 15.21 -40.66
N ALA A 290 -18.09 16.06 -39.71
CA ALA A 290 -18.62 17.43 -39.60
C ALA A 290 -18.06 18.37 -40.69
N GLY A 291 -16.79 18.22 -41.07
CA GLY A 291 -16.09 19.12 -41.99
C GLY A 291 -16.40 18.87 -43.47
N TYR A 292 -16.93 17.71 -43.83
CA TYR A 292 -17.21 17.35 -45.24
C TYR A 292 -18.36 18.15 -45.87
N GLN A 293 -19.22 18.79 -45.06
CA GLN A 293 -20.47 19.40 -45.53
C GLN A 293 -20.31 20.82 -46.12
N SER A 294 -19.32 21.62 -45.70
CA SER A 294 -19.07 22.95 -46.28
C SER A 294 -17.69 23.51 -45.93
N SER A 295 -17.20 24.50 -46.71
CA SER A 295 -15.87 25.14 -46.49
C SER A 295 -15.75 25.82 -45.11
N HIS A 296 -16.81 26.50 -44.66
CA HIS A 296 -16.85 27.10 -43.32
C HIS A 296 -16.85 26.03 -42.20
N GLN A 297 -17.51 24.89 -42.43
CA GLN A 297 -17.48 23.75 -41.49
C GLN A 297 -16.12 23.02 -41.48
N ALA A 298 -15.38 23.02 -42.58
CA ALA A 298 -14.02 22.50 -42.57
C ALA A 298 -13.09 23.31 -41.65
N VAL A 299 -13.17 24.65 -41.71
CA VAL A 299 -12.35 25.54 -40.86
C VAL A 299 -12.65 25.34 -39.37
N GLN A 300 -13.92 25.29 -38.99
CA GLN A 300 -14.32 25.08 -37.60
C GLN A 300 -13.96 23.68 -37.08
N SER A 301 -14.01 22.63 -37.91
CA SER A 301 -13.51 21.29 -37.56
C SER A 301 -11.99 21.28 -37.30
N ILE A 302 -11.21 22.03 -38.07
CA ILE A 302 -9.76 22.18 -37.84
C ILE A 302 -9.48 22.89 -36.52
N ILE A 303 -10.23 23.96 -36.21
CA ILE A 303 -10.11 24.68 -34.93
C ILE A 303 -10.45 23.76 -33.75
N MET A 304 -11.51 22.96 -33.86
CA MET A 304 -11.88 21.97 -32.84
C MET A 304 -10.75 20.95 -32.59
N LEU A 305 -10.16 20.39 -33.66
CA LEU A 305 -9.04 19.46 -33.55
C LEU A 305 -7.81 20.10 -32.89
N ALA A 306 -7.51 21.36 -33.21
CA ALA A 306 -6.41 22.10 -32.60
C ALA A 306 -6.64 22.30 -31.09
N ILE A 307 -7.87 22.62 -30.67
CA ILE A 307 -8.24 22.72 -29.25
C ILE A 307 -8.08 21.36 -28.56
N VAL A 308 -8.64 20.29 -29.13
CA VAL A 308 -8.53 18.93 -28.58
C VAL A 308 -7.06 18.52 -28.42
N ALA A 309 -6.24 18.71 -29.46
CA ALA A 309 -4.81 18.43 -29.43
C ALA A 309 -4.06 19.24 -28.35
N ALA A 310 -4.42 20.51 -28.18
CA ALA A 310 -3.85 21.36 -27.13
C ALA A 310 -4.15 20.83 -25.73
N TYR A 311 -5.39 20.39 -25.46
CA TYR A 311 -5.75 19.83 -24.15
C TYR A 311 -5.16 18.43 -23.89
N ILE A 312 -4.95 17.62 -24.95
CA ILE A 312 -4.38 16.27 -24.81
C ILE A 312 -2.86 16.29 -24.63
N TRP A 313 -2.14 17.17 -25.35
CA TRP A 313 -0.68 17.15 -25.37
C TRP A 313 -0.03 18.39 -24.75
N VAL A 314 -0.56 19.58 -25.03
CA VAL A 314 0.07 20.85 -24.60
C VAL A 314 -0.22 21.09 -23.11
N TYR A 315 -1.46 20.90 -22.65
CA TYR A 315 -1.83 21.11 -21.26
C TYR A 315 -1.06 20.21 -20.27
N PRO A 316 -0.96 18.87 -20.45
CA PRO A 316 -0.23 18.02 -19.52
C PRO A 316 1.28 18.28 -19.51
N GLU A 317 1.85 18.68 -20.65
CA GLU A 317 3.27 19.02 -20.75
C GLU A 317 3.58 20.35 -20.06
N LEU A 318 2.71 21.35 -20.22
CA LEU A 318 2.76 22.61 -19.49
C LEU A 318 2.65 22.37 -17.97
N GLU A 319 1.76 21.49 -17.53
CA GLU A 319 1.61 21.14 -16.11
C GLU A 319 2.87 20.47 -15.53
N ARG A 320 3.55 19.61 -16.30
CA ARG A 320 4.80 18.96 -15.86
C ARG A 320 5.99 19.91 -15.78
N ARG A 321 6.06 20.92 -16.65
CA ARG A 321 7.19 21.87 -16.72
C ARG A 321 7.17 22.90 -15.60
N CYS A 322 6.00 23.15 -15.01
CA CYS A 322 5.84 24.14 -13.96
C CYS A 322 5.77 23.46 -12.60
N GLU A 323 6.70 23.79 -11.71
CA GLU A 323 6.66 23.28 -10.34
C GLU A 323 5.36 23.70 -9.62
N PRO A 324 4.67 22.75 -8.97
CA PRO A 324 3.42 23.05 -8.26
C PRO A 324 3.69 24.06 -7.13
N GLY A 325 2.99 25.20 -7.18
CA GLY A 325 3.14 26.30 -6.22
C GLY A 325 3.99 27.49 -6.70
N GLY A 326 4.69 27.35 -7.83
CA GLY A 326 5.47 28.44 -8.43
C GLY A 326 4.62 29.64 -8.91
N LYS A 327 5.26 30.81 -9.09
CA LYS A 327 4.61 31.97 -9.75
C LYS A 327 4.26 31.66 -11.21
N ALA A 328 5.16 30.97 -11.92
CA ALA A 328 4.94 30.52 -13.30
C ALA A 328 3.75 29.55 -13.41
N TYR A 329 3.64 28.59 -12.48
CA TYR A 329 2.49 27.68 -12.39
C TYR A 329 1.18 28.45 -12.22
N ARG A 330 1.12 29.44 -11.32
CA ARG A 330 -0.09 30.24 -11.09
C ARG A 330 -0.54 31.01 -12.33
N ILE A 331 0.39 31.62 -13.07
CA ILE A 331 0.09 32.39 -14.29
C ILE A 331 -0.35 31.47 -15.42
N GLN A 332 0.36 30.35 -15.62
CA GLN A 332 -0.02 29.36 -16.63
C GLN A 332 -1.41 28.78 -16.31
N HIS A 333 -1.64 28.41 -15.05
CA HIS A 333 -2.89 27.83 -14.60
C HIS A 333 -4.06 28.80 -14.76
N SER A 334 -3.89 30.08 -14.39
CA SER A 334 -4.94 31.09 -14.59
C SER A 334 -5.23 31.36 -16.06
N ALA A 335 -4.21 31.33 -16.93
CA ALA A 335 -4.39 31.47 -18.37
C ALA A 335 -5.21 30.29 -18.96
N VAL A 336 -4.86 29.05 -18.63
CA VAL A 336 -5.62 27.86 -19.08
C VAL A 336 -7.04 27.88 -18.52
N TRP A 337 -7.21 28.33 -17.28
CA TRP A 337 -8.52 28.46 -16.65
C TRP A 337 -9.41 29.46 -17.38
N LEU A 338 -8.90 30.64 -17.75
CA LEU A 338 -9.64 31.65 -18.52
C LEU A 338 -10.02 31.16 -19.91
N VAL A 339 -9.09 30.47 -20.60
CA VAL A 339 -9.38 29.85 -21.90
C VAL A 339 -10.47 28.77 -21.76
N SER A 340 -10.40 27.93 -20.74
CA SER A 340 -11.41 26.89 -20.47
C SER A 340 -12.77 27.51 -20.18
N LEU A 341 -12.81 28.57 -19.37
CA LEU A 341 -14.03 29.30 -19.06
C LEU A 341 -14.63 29.92 -20.32
N GLY A 342 -13.81 30.56 -21.16
CA GLY A 342 -14.24 31.14 -22.43
C GLY A 342 -14.85 30.09 -23.36
N LEU A 343 -14.21 28.92 -23.49
CA LEU A 343 -14.74 27.81 -24.28
C LEU A 343 -16.10 27.34 -23.76
N LEU A 344 -16.26 27.21 -22.44
CA LEU A 344 -17.53 26.81 -21.83
C LEU A 344 -18.63 27.86 -22.04
N VAL A 345 -18.32 29.14 -21.90
CA VAL A 345 -19.28 30.23 -22.13
C VAL A 345 -19.74 30.24 -23.59
N VAL A 346 -18.81 30.12 -24.54
CA VAL A 346 -19.16 30.04 -25.98
C VAL A 346 -19.99 28.79 -26.27
N ALA A 347 -19.63 27.65 -25.70
CA ALA A 347 -20.37 26.39 -25.84
C ALA A 347 -21.81 26.52 -25.33
N LEU A 348 -21.98 27.07 -24.14
CA LEU A 348 -23.27 27.25 -23.49
C LEU A 348 -24.13 28.27 -24.24
N TYR A 349 -23.54 29.40 -24.63
CA TYR A 349 -24.22 30.44 -25.41
C TYR A 349 -24.73 29.90 -26.74
N ARG A 350 -23.89 29.16 -27.47
CA ARG A 350 -24.27 28.55 -28.75
C ARG A 350 -25.30 27.45 -28.60
N ALA A 351 -25.20 26.60 -27.58
CA ALA A 351 -26.23 25.60 -27.29
C ALA A 351 -27.58 26.25 -26.97
N TRP A 352 -27.57 27.32 -26.17
CA TRP A 352 -28.77 28.10 -25.86
C TRP A 352 -29.38 28.76 -27.10
N HIS A 353 -28.56 29.38 -27.95
CA HIS A 353 -29.02 29.99 -29.19
C HIS A 353 -29.51 28.97 -30.24
N GLY A 354 -28.84 27.82 -30.36
CA GLY A 354 -29.22 26.76 -31.29
C GLY A 354 -30.56 26.10 -30.95
N VAL A 355 -30.87 25.97 -29.65
CA VAL A 355 -32.17 25.47 -29.17
C VAL A 355 -33.29 26.50 -29.41
N THR A 356 -32.98 27.80 -29.41
CA THR A 356 -33.98 28.87 -29.49
C THR A 356 -34.28 29.37 -30.91
N TYR A 357 -33.44 29.05 -31.92
CA TYR A 357 -33.55 29.62 -33.28
C TYR A 357 -33.69 28.59 -34.42
N TRP A 358 -33.96 27.30 -34.15
CA TRP A 358 -34.09 26.29 -35.21
C TRP A 358 -35.47 26.34 -35.90
N PRO A 359 -35.58 26.71 -37.20
CA PRO A 359 -36.85 26.76 -37.89
C PRO A 359 -37.08 25.41 -38.58
N GLY A 360 -37.95 24.58 -38.01
CA GLY A 360 -38.37 23.30 -38.58
C GLY A 360 -39.75 22.91 -38.03
N LYS A 361 -40.58 22.26 -38.85
CA LYS A 361 -41.92 21.78 -38.49
C LYS A 361 -41.84 20.28 -38.27
N GLU A 362 -41.55 19.80 -37.05
CA GLU A 362 -41.87 18.44 -36.57
C GLU A 362 -41.52 18.30 -35.06
N ALA A 363 -42.37 18.89 -34.21
CA ALA A 363 -42.15 19.08 -32.76
C ALA A 363 -41.85 17.80 -31.94
N GLU A 364 -42.17 16.61 -32.44
CA GLU A 364 -41.99 15.33 -31.71
C GLU A 364 -40.60 14.70 -31.91
N ALA A 365 -39.95 14.89 -33.07
CA ALA A 365 -38.55 14.50 -33.29
C ALA A 365 -37.56 15.57 -32.78
N GLU A 366 -38.03 16.79 -32.60
CA GLU A 366 -37.27 17.99 -32.17
C GLU A 366 -36.92 17.98 -30.69
N THR A 367 -37.85 17.56 -29.82
CA THR A 367 -37.59 17.42 -28.39
C THR A 367 -36.61 16.29 -28.09
N GLY A 368 -36.74 15.14 -28.75
CA GLY A 368 -35.85 13.98 -28.55
C GLY A 368 -34.38 14.28 -28.81
N ARG A 369 -34.05 15.05 -29.85
CA ARG A 369 -32.66 15.41 -30.18
C ARG A 369 -32.06 16.43 -29.22
N ALA A 370 -32.84 17.43 -28.80
CA ALA A 370 -32.44 18.40 -27.78
C ALA A 370 -32.20 17.71 -26.41
N PHE A 371 -33.06 16.75 -26.04
CA PHE A 371 -32.86 15.92 -24.84
C PHE A 371 -31.61 15.05 -24.93
N VAL A 372 -31.33 14.44 -26.09
CA VAL A 372 -30.09 13.67 -26.30
C VAL A 372 -28.86 14.57 -26.18
N MET A 373 -28.86 15.76 -26.79
CA MET A 373 -27.77 16.75 -26.67
C MET A 373 -27.58 17.24 -25.23
N MET A 374 -28.68 17.54 -24.53
CA MET A 374 -28.66 17.91 -23.11
C MET A 374 -28.13 16.75 -22.27
N PHE A 375 -28.52 15.51 -22.55
CA PHE A 375 -28.05 14.34 -21.81
C PHE A 375 -26.53 14.14 -21.96
N PHE A 376 -25.99 14.22 -23.18
CA PHE A 376 -24.56 14.01 -23.42
C PHE A 376 -23.64 15.14 -22.95
N ILE A 377 -24.16 16.35 -22.74
CA ILE A 377 -23.38 17.49 -22.22
C ILE A 377 -23.65 17.73 -20.73
N ALA A 378 -24.92 17.69 -20.29
CA ALA A 378 -25.30 17.99 -18.92
C ALA A 378 -25.01 16.84 -17.95
N VAL A 379 -25.15 15.57 -18.35
CA VAL A 379 -24.86 14.44 -17.45
C VAL A 379 -23.38 14.41 -17.02
N PRO A 380 -22.39 14.51 -17.92
CA PRO A 380 -20.97 14.57 -17.51
C PRO A 380 -20.65 15.80 -16.66
N VAL A 381 -21.26 16.94 -16.98
CA VAL A 381 -21.05 18.21 -16.26
C VAL A 381 -21.64 18.16 -14.85
N CYS A 382 -22.89 17.69 -14.69
CA CYS A 382 -23.54 17.51 -13.39
C CYS A 382 -22.83 16.46 -12.53
N TRP A 383 -22.42 15.34 -13.13
CA TRP A 383 -21.63 14.29 -12.46
C TRP A 383 -20.34 14.86 -11.85
N ILE A 384 -19.66 15.78 -12.56
CA ILE A 384 -18.42 16.40 -12.08
C ILE A 384 -18.65 17.53 -11.07
N LEU A 385 -19.68 18.36 -11.27
CA LEU A 385 -20.06 19.35 -10.26
C LEU A 385 -20.33 18.67 -8.91
N TRP A 386 -20.81 17.43 -8.93
CA TRP A 386 -20.96 16.60 -7.74
C TRP A 386 -19.63 16.02 -7.22
N LEU A 387 -18.84 15.35 -8.07
CA LEU A 387 -17.57 14.70 -7.68
C LEU A 387 -16.47 15.66 -7.22
N LYS A 388 -16.35 16.83 -7.86
CA LYS A 388 -15.28 17.82 -7.63
C LYS A 388 -15.76 19.09 -6.91
N ARG A 389 -16.88 19.02 -6.19
CA ARG A 389 -17.47 20.16 -5.43
C ARG A 389 -16.53 20.84 -4.42
N ARG A 390 -15.38 20.25 -4.11
CA ARG A 390 -14.39 20.77 -3.15
C ARG A 390 -13.25 21.54 -3.83
N GLU A 391 -13.07 21.38 -5.15
CA GLU A 391 -11.94 21.92 -5.92
C GLU A 391 -12.40 22.94 -6.99
N TRP A 392 -13.13 23.97 -6.56
CA TRP A 392 -13.75 24.95 -7.48
C TRP A 392 -12.77 25.62 -8.45
N ARG A 393 -11.50 25.77 -8.02
CA ARG A 393 -10.43 26.35 -8.83
C ARG A 393 -10.08 25.51 -10.07
N MET A 394 -10.32 24.19 -10.04
CA MET A 394 -10.01 23.28 -11.13
C MET A 394 -11.22 22.98 -12.04
N LEU A 395 -12.40 23.52 -11.72
CA LEU A 395 -13.66 23.11 -12.35
C LEU A 395 -13.70 23.37 -13.86
N PRO A 396 -13.44 24.58 -14.40
CA PRO A 396 -13.54 24.83 -15.84
C PRO A 396 -12.62 23.95 -16.67
N ILE A 397 -11.36 23.79 -16.24
CA ILE A 397 -10.38 22.94 -16.90
C ILE A 397 -10.83 21.48 -16.85
N SER A 398 -11.26 21.00 -15.68
CA SER A 398 -11.71 19.61 -15.50
C SER A 398 -12.95 19.31 -16.34
N ILE A 399 -13.88 20.26 -16.50
CA ILE A 399 -15.07 20.10 -17.33
C ILE A 399 -14.67 19.96 -18.80
N VAL A 400 -13.84 20.87 -19.32
CA VAL A 400 -13.40 20.81 -20.72
C VAL A 400 -12.63 19.51 -21.01
N VAL A 401 -11.66 19.16 -20.17
CA VAL A 401 -10.90 17.90 -20.31
C VAL A 401 -11.84 16.69 -20.28
N THR A 402 -12.84 16.69 -19.39
CA THR A 402 -13.77 15.57 -19.30
C THR A 402 -14.69 15.50 -20.50
N VAL A 403 -15.23 16.60 -21.01
CA VAL A 403 -16.04 16.56 -22.24
C VAL A 403 -15.23 16.01 -23.42
N ILE A 404 -13.95 16.39 -23.51
CA ILE A 404 -13.02 15.87 -24.54
C ILE A 404 -12.73 14.37 -24.32
N MET A 405 -12.61 13.93 -23.07
CA MET A 405 -12.26 12.54 -22.71
C MET A 405 -13.47 11.61 -22.52
N PHE A 406 -14.68 12.15 -22.37
CA PHE A 406 -15.89 11.40 -22.03
C PHE A 406 -16.19 10.29 -23.04
N PRO A 407 -16.11 10.54 -24.36
CA PRO A 407 -16.27 9.47 -25.34
C PRO A 407 -15.27 8.32 -25.14
N ILE A 408 -14.02 8.64 -24.80
CA ILE A 408 -12.97 7.65 -24.55
C ILE A 408 -13.22 6.89 -23.25
N LEU A 409 -13.63 7.58 -22.17
CA LEU A 409 -13.95 6.96 -20.88
C LEU A 409 -15.13 6.00 -21.01
N PHE A 410 -16.16 6.40 -21.77
CA PHE A 410 -17.33 5.57 -22.04
C PHE A 410 -16.96 4.32 -22.86
N ILE A 411 -16.17 4.48 -23.92
CA ILE A 411 -15.70 3.36 -24.75
C ILE A 411 -14.81 2.40 -23.95
N ARG A 412 -14.01 2.88 -23.00
CA ARG A 412 -13.15 2.00 -22.18
C ARG A 412 -13.93 1.07 -21.23
N GLN A 413 -15.18 1.39 -20.90
CA GLN A 413 -16.01 0.57 -20.01
C GLN A 413 -16.76 -0.54 -20.75
N LEU A 414 -16.82 -0.50 -22.08
CA LEU A 414 -17.52 -1.47 -22.89
C LEU A 414 -16.62 -2.70 -23.22
N PRO A 415 -17.21 -3.90 -23.43
CA PRO A 415 -16.46 -5.08 -23.87
C PRO A 415 -15.89 -4.89 -25.29
N MET A 416 -14.79 -5.57 -25.62
CA MET A 416 -13.95 -5.26 -26.78
C MET A 416 -14.71 -5.17 -28.13
N LEU A 417 -15.70 -6.03 -28.36
CA LEU A 417 -16.55 -5.99 -29.57
C LEU A 417 -17.53 -4.80 -29.57
N ALA A 418 -18.05 -4.43 -28.41
CA ALA A 418 -18.89 -3.26 -28.24
C ALA A 418 -18.10 -1.94 -28.32
N ASN A 419 -16.78 -1.96 -28.13
CA ASN A 419 -15.93 -0.77 -28.24
C ASN A 419 -15.85 -0.22 -29.66
N LEU A 420 -15.77 -1.10 -30.68
CA LEU A 420 -15.73 -0.67 -32.07
C LEU A 420 -17.08 -0.11 -32.54
N LEU A 421 -18.17 -0.81 -32.22
CA LEU A 421 -19.53 -0.37 -32.55
C LEU A 421 -19.89 0.91 -31.79
N GLY A 422 -19.56 0.96 -30.49
CA GLY A 422 -19.74 2.11 -29.62
C GLY A 422 -18.92 3.31 -30.06
N PHE A 423 -17.66 3.11 -30.50
CA PHE A 423 -16.84 4.17 -31.09
C PHE A 423 -17.50 4.76 -32.34
N LEU A 424 -17.94 3.92 -33.30
CA LEU A 424 -18.55 4.40 -34.54
C LEU A 424 -19.88 5.10 -34.29
N LEU A 425 -20.77 4.51 -33.48
CA LEU A 425 -22.08 5.10 -33.16
C LEU A 425 -21.93 6.41 -32.37
N LEU A 426 -21.06 6.44 -31.38
CA LEU A 426 -20.85 7.64 -30.57
C LEU A 426 -20.19 8.75 -31.39
N ALA A 427 -19.22 8.42 -32.24
CA ALA A 427 -18.58 9.40 -33.11
C ALA A 427 -19.55 9.91 -34.20
N MET A 428 -20.47 9.06 -34.69
CA MET A 428 -21.54 9.47 -35.59
C MET A 428 -22.55 10.40 -34.88
N LEU A 429 -22.98 10.08 -33.65
CA LEU A 429 -23.84 10.94 -32.84
C LEU A 429 -23.22 12.31 -32.56
N TYR A 430 -21.94 12.35 -32.20
CA TYR A 430 -21.19 13.60 -32.04
C TYR A 430 -21.04 14.34 -33.37
N GLY A 431 -20.74 13.64 -34.46
CA GLY A 431 -20.62 14.21 -35.81
C GLY A 431 -21.92 14.82 -36.34
N ILE A 432 -23.08 14.35 -35.88
CA ILE A 432 -24.40 14.95 -36.19
C ILE A 432 -24.71 16.11 -35.21
N GLY A 433 -24.34 15.95 -33.94
CA GLY A 433 -24.66 16.93 -32.90
C GLY A 433 -23.83 18.21 -32.95
N ILE A 434 -22.54 18.13 -33.27
CA ILE A 434 -21.65 19.30 -33.29
C ILE A 434 -22.03 20.30 -34.40
N PRO A 435 -22.33 19.90 -35.66
CA PRO A 435 -22.88 20.78 -36.70
C PRO A 435 -24.09 21.59 -36.26
N ALA A 436 -25.03 20.95 -35.58
CA ALA A 436 -26.26 21.59 -35.12
C ALA A 436 -26.04 22.67 -34.04
N VAL A 437 -24.97 22.56 -33.24
CA VAL A 437 -24.69 23.47 -32.10
C VAL A 437 -23.63 24.52 -32.45
N TYR A 438 -22.57 24.13 -33.16
CA TYR A 438 -21.42 25.00 -33.42
C TYR A 438 -21.40 25.64 -34.81
N PHE A 439 -22.03 25.01 -35.80
CA PHE A 439 -21.90 25.39 -37.21
C PHE A 439 -23.19 25.97 -37.79
N VAL A 440 -23.92 26.74 -36.99
CA VAL A 440 -25.06 27.54 -37.45
C VAL A 440 -24.54 28.54 -38.50
N LYS A 441 -25.27 28.65 -39.62
CA LYS A 441 -24.96 29.56 -40.74
C LYS A 441 -24.94 31.02 -40.32
#